data_AF-A0A940BLQ4-F1
#
_entry.id   AF-A0A940BLQ4-F1
#
_cell.length_a   1.000
_cell.length_b   1.000
_cell.length_c   1.000
_cell.angle_alpha   90.00
_cell.angle_beta   90.00
_cell.angle_gamma   90.00
#
_symmetry.space_group_name_H-M   'P 1'
#
loop_
_entity.id
_entity.type
_entity.pdbx_description
1 polymer ?
#
loop_
_entity_poly.entity_id
_entity_poly.type
_entity_poly.pdbx_seq_one_letter_code
_entity_poly.pdbx_strand_id
1 'polypeptide(L)' 'MKTAIIYARVSSTTDRQSTERQIKSLTEYAANNGYEIKKVFAEHISG' A
#
# COMPACT_ATOMS: atom_id res chain seq x y z
N MET A 1 -14.01 -9.43 -12.32
CA MET A 1 -12.84 -8.62 -11.95
C MET A 1 -13.05 -8.16 -10.52
N LYS A 2 -12.11 -8.45 -9.61
CA LYS A 2 -12.26 -8.07 -8.18
C LYS A 2 -11.60 -6.71 -7.99
N THR A 3 -12.27 -5.80 -7.29
CA THR A 3 -11.73 -4.49 -6.96
C THR A 3 -10.97 -4.53 -5.64
N ALA A 4 -9.89 -3.77 -5.55
CA ALA A 4 -9.04 -3.69 -4.38
C ALA A 4 -8.67 -2.23 -4.06
N ILE A 5 -8.37 -2.00 -2.79
CA ILE A 5 -7.80 -0.76 -2.27
C ILE A 5 -6.52 -1.14 -1.54
N ILE A 6 -5.45 -0.38 -1.78
CA ILE A 6 -4.20 -0.52 -1.03
C ILE A 6 -4.24 0.47 0.14
N TYR A 7 -3.99 -0.03 1.35
CA TYR A 7 -3.74 0.79 2.53
C TYR A 7 -2.36 0.44 3.08
N ALA A 8 -1.45 1.41 3.06
CA ALA A 8 -0.08 1.27 3.52
C ALA A 8 0.17 2.23 4.68
N ARG A 9 0.86 1.76 5.71
CA ARG A 9 1.12 2.54 6.92
C ARG A 9 2.50 2.24 7.48
N VAL A 10 3.17 3.28 7.97
CA VAL A 10 4.40 3.16 8.76
C VAL A 10 4.25 3.89 10.10
N SER A 11 4.89 3.36 11.14
CA SER A 11 4.85 3.93 12.49
C SER A 11 5.85 5.05 12.71
N SER A 12 6.86 5.17 11.84
CA SER A 12 7.83 6.26 11.89
C SER A 12 7.19 7.56 11.43
N THR A 13 7.27 8.58 12.29
CA THR A 13 6.98 9.97 11.94
C THR A 13 8.13 10.65 11.18
N THR A 14 9.27 9.96 11.06
CA THR A 14 10.45 10.40 10.29
C THR A 14 10.58 9.61 8.99
N ASP A 15 11.31 10.12 8.01
CA ASP A 15 11.51 9.48 6.69
C ASP A 15 12.35 8.18 6.71
N ARG A 16 12.67 7.66 7.91
CA ARG A 16 13.37 6.37 8.06
C ARG A 16 12.55 5.17 7.59
N GLN A 17 11.22 5.30 7.53
CA GLN A 17 10.33 4.28 6.99
C GLN A 17 9.44 4.91 5.92
N SER A 18 9.23 4.17 4.83
CA SER A 18 8.39 4.62 3.71
C SER A 18 7.35 3.54 3.38
N THR A 19 6.15 4.00 3.03
CA THR A 19 5.07 3.15 2.53
C THR A 19 5.31 2.66 1.10
N GLU A 20 6.27 3.22 0.36
CA GLU A 20 6.52 2.92 -1.06
C GLU A 20 6.74 1.43 -1.33
N ARG A 21 7.57 0.78 -0.51
CA ARG A 21 7.84 -0.66 -0.66
C ARG A 21 6.58 -1.50 -0.42
N GLN A 22 5.75 -1.12 0.56
CA GLN A 22 4.49 -1.81 0.83
C GLN A 22 3.53 -1.65 -0.37
N ILE A 23 3.39 -0.43 -0.89
CA ILE A 23 2.55 -0.12 -2.05
C ILE A 23 3.00 -0.92 -3.26
N LYS A 24 4.31 -0.98 -3.53
CA LYS A 24 4.88 -1.75 -4.65
C LYS A 24 4.53 -3.23 -4.54
N SER A 25 4.82 -3.87 -3.40
CA SER A 25 4.54 -5.29 -3.20
C SER A 25 3.05 -5.61 -3.29
N LEU A 26 2.17 -4.76 -2.77
CA LEU A 26 0.72 -4.94 -2.86
C LEU A 26 0.20 -4.72 -4.28
N THR A 27 0.83 -3.81 -5.03
CA THR A 27 0.51 -3.57 -6.45
C THR A 27 0.86 -4.79 -7.31
N GLU A 28 2.06 -5.36 -7.11
CA GLU A 28 2.48 -6.59 -7.78
C GLU A 28 1.56 -7.77 -7.43
N TYR A 29 1.19 -7.91 -6.16
CA TYR A 29 0.23 -8.92 -5.72
C TYR A 29 -1.13 -8.75 -6.39
N ALA A 30 -1.66 -7.53 -6.45
CA ALA A 30 -2.94 -7.24 -7.09
C ALA A 30 -2.91 -7.55 -8.59
N ALA A 31 -1.86 -7.16 -9.29
CA ALA A 31 -1.67 -7.46 -10.70
C ALA A 31 -1.65 -8.98 -10.96
N ASN A 32 -0.87 -9.72 -10.16
CA ASN A 32 -0.74 -11.18 -10.28
C ASN A 32 -2.05 -11.94 -9.98
N ASN A 33 -2.98 -11.33 -9.24
CA ASN A 33 -4.27 -11.93 -8.87
C ASN A 33 -5.46 -11.37 -9.67
N GLY A 34 -5.21 -10.51 -10.68
CA GLY A 34 -6.27 -9.92 -11.51
C GLY A 34 -7.19 -8.97 -10.75
N TYR A 35 -6.65 -8.25 -9.77
CA TYR A 35 -7.36 -7.21 -9.02
C TYR A 35 -7.22 -5.85 -9.70
N GLU A 36 -8.30 -5.08 -9.68
CA GLU A 36 -8.31 -3.68 -10.09
C GLU A 36 -8.10 -2.79 -8.87
N ILE A 37 -6.95 -2.10 -8.79
CA ILE A 37 -6.70 -1.15 -7.72
C ILE A 37 -7.44 0.15 -8.02
N LYS A 38 -8.43 0.49 -7.19
CA LYS A 38 -9.20 1.74 -7.34
C LYS A 38 -8.57 2.92 -6.61
N LYS A 39 -7.87 2.67 -5.50
CA LYS A 39 -7.26 3.72 -4.68
C LYS A 39 -6.12 3.17 -3.83
N VAL A 40 -5.17 4.05 -3.55
CA VAL A 40 -4.04 3.81 -2.64
C VAL A 40 -4.10 4.86 -1.53
N PHE A 41 -4.02 4.43 -0.28
CA PHE A 41 -3.92 5.27 0.91
C PHE A 41 -2.60 4.97 1.60
N ALA A 42 -1.90 6.03 2.02
CA ALA A 42 -0.59 5.95 2.65
C ALA A 42 -0.54 6.89 3.85
N GLU A 43 -0.18 6.38 5.03
CA GLU A 43 -0.17 7.17 6.26
C GLU A 43 1.08 6.89 7.12
N HIS A 44 1.62 7.95 7.73
CA HIS A 44 2.74 7.89 8.67
C HIS A 44 2.21 8.17 10.08
N ILE A 45 1.67 7.13 10.73
CA ILE A 45 0.98 7.24 12.02
C ILE A 45 1.46 6.11 12.95
N SER A 46 1.74 6.43 14.22
CA SER A 46 2.08 5.47 15.27
C SER A 46 0.94 4.46 15.51
N GLY A 47 1.28 3.26 16.00
CA GLY A 47 0.31 2.16 16.17
C GLY A 47 -0.63 2.34 17.35
#